data_AF-A0A2W5XTR1-F1
#
_entry.id   AF-A0A2W5XTR1-F1
#
_cell.length_a   1.000
_cell.length_b   1.000
_cell.length_c   1.000
_cell.angle_alpha   90.00
_cell.angle_beta   90.00
_cell.angle_gamma   90.00
#
_symmetry.space_group_name_H-M   'P 1'
#
loop_
_entity.id
_entity.type
_entity.pdbx_description
1 polymer ?
#
loop_
_entity_poly.entity_id
_entity_poly.type
_entity_poly.pdbx_seq_one_letter_code
_entity_poly.pdbx_strand_id
1 'polypeptide(L)'
;MSGRAVRSSAHRSTIRPHLERLPERSVAVVRAIARAEPGGVAFHCVGGRDRTGQIAMLLLALIGVAAEDIAADYMLSYERLRARSAAQGEQDQGPLPEAFLAGQGTSADEVIVGTLTELDVGAHLRAVGRSD
;
A
#
# COMPACT_ATOMS: atom_id res chain seq x y z
N MET A 1 25.78 2.55 -27.85
CA MET A 1 24.54 2.96 -27.17
C MET A 1 24.24 1.92 -26.10
N SER A 2 24.68 2.21 -24.87
CA SER A 2 24.63 1.28 -23.73
C SER A 2 23.24 1.34 -23.11
N GLY A 3 22.44 0.29 -23.31
CA GLY A 3 21.19 0.08 -22.59
C GLY A 3 21.48 -0.09 -21.10
N ARG A 4 21.26 0.97 -20.33
CA ARG A 4 21.30 0.91 -18.87
C ARG A 4 20.10 0.08 -18.43
N ALA A 5 20.33 -1.21 -18.15
CA ALA A 5 19.37 -2.05 -17.47
C ALA A 5 18.90 -1.31 -16.22
N VAL A 6 17.62 -0.95 -16.19
CA VAL A 6 16.90 -0.57 -14.99
C VAL A 6 16.95 -1.81 -14.11
N ARG A 7 17.95 -1.88 -13.22
CA ARG A 7 17.99 -2.89 -12.17
C ARG A 7 16.79 -2.56 -11.28
N SER A 8 15.70 -3.33 -11.40
CA SER A 8 14.49 -3.16 -10.59
C SER A 8 14.88 -3.20 -9.10
N SER A 9 14.96 -2.02 -8.48
CA SER A 9 15.17 -1.84 -7.04
C SER A 9 13.87 -2.03 -6.25
N ALA A 10 12.73 -2.21 -6.94
CA ALA A 10 11.40 -2.34 -6.35
C ALA A 10 11.21 -3.59 -5.48
N HIS A 11 12.04 -4.63 -5.68
CA HIS A 11 11.92 -5.91 -4.99
C HIS A 11 12.30 -5.89 -3.50
N ARG A 12 12.73 -4.73 -2.97
CA ARG A 12 13.14 -4.55 -1.56
C ARG A 12 12.32 -3.48 -0.83
N SER A 13 11.16 -3.12 -1.37
CA SER A 13 10.21 -2.18 -0.74
C SER A 13 9.31 -2.89 0.29
N THR A 14 8.66 -2.18 1.22
CA THR A 14 7.98 -2.80 2.38
C THR A 14 6.60 -3.39 2.06
N ILE A 15 5.89 -2.87 1.04
CA ILE A 15 4.49 -3.23 0.77
C ILE A 15 4.37 -4.65 0.20
N ARG A 16 5.08 -4.96 -0.89
CA ARG A 16 5.02 -6.26 -1.56
C ARG A 16 5.46 -7.43 -0.65
N PRO A 17 6.60 -7.38 0.06
CA PRO A 17 6.99 -8.40 1.02
C PRO A 17 5.99 -8.57 2.16
N HIS A 18 5.28 -7.52 2.58
CA HIS A 18 4.20 -7.68 3.56
C HIS A 18 3.04 -8.50 2.99
N LEU A 19 2.62 -8.19 1.75
CA LEU A 19 1.58 -8.97 1.05
C LEU A 19 2.00 -10.43 0.82
N GLU A 20 3.28 -10.67 0.52
CA GLU A 20 3.79 -12.04 0.28
C GLU A 20 3.98 -12.84 1.58
N ARG A 21 4.35 -12.19 2.69
CA ARG A 21 4.60 -12.87 3.98
C ARG A 21 3.34 -13.10 4.80
N LEU A 22 2.35 -12.23 4.67
CA LEU A 22 1.10 -12.26 5.45
C LEU A 22 -0.14 -12.13 4.54
N PRO A 23 -0.22 -12.91 3.44
CA PRO A 23 -1.26 -12.73 2.44
C PRO A 23 -2.67 -12.94 2.99
N GLU A 24 -2.83 -13.85 3.95
CA GLU A 24 -4.10 -14.19 4.58
C GLU A 24 -4.73 -12.98 5.32
N ARG A 25 -3.91 -12.05 5.82
CA ARG A 25 -4.41 -10.86 6.52
C ARG A 25 -5.16 -9.92 5.59
N SER A 26 -4.60 -9.67 4.40
CA SER A 26 -5.25 -8.84 3.39
C SER A 26 -6.51 -9.49 2.86
N VAL A 27 -6.49 -10.81 2.63
CA VAL A 27 -7.68 -11.56 2.21
C VAL A 27 -8.78 -11.48 3.25
N ALA A 28 -8.47 -11.66 4.54
CA ALA A 28 -9.45 -11.60 5.61
C ALA A 28 -10.17 -10.25 5.65
N VAL A 29 -9.42 -9.14 5.52
CA VAL A 29 -9.99 -7.79 5.50
C VAL A 29 -10.86 -7.56 4.26
N VAL A 30 -10.35 -7.89 3.06
CA VAL A 30 -11.10 -7.73 1.81
C VAL A 30 -12.39 -8.57 1.84
N ARG A 31 -12.33 -9.80 2.37
CA ARG A 31 -13.50 -10.68 2.53
C ARG A 31 -14.50 -10.11 3.53
N ALA A 32 -14.04 -9.56 4.65
CA ALA A 32 -14.91 -8.92 5.63
C ALA A 32 -15.65 -7.71 5.04
N ILE A 33 -14.93 -6.87 4.27
CA ILE A 33 -15.52 -5.73 3.56
C ILE A 33 -16.55 -6.20 2.53
N ALA A 34 -16.23 -7.22 1.73
CA ALA A 34 -17.13 -7.76 0.72
C ALA A 34 -18.40 -8.43 1.29
N ARG A 35 -18.37 -8.84 2.56
CA ARG A 35 -19.48 -9.49 3.28
C ARG A 35 -20.22 -8.56 4.24
N ALA A 36 -19.82 -7.29 4.32
CA ALA A 36 -20.48 -6.33 5.19
C ALA A 36 -21.96 -6.17 4.80
N GLU A 37 -22.82 -5.97 5.79
CA GLU A 37 -24.22 -5.62 5.55
C GLU A 37 -24.35 -4.31 4.76
N PRO A 38 -25.48 -4.05 4.09
CA PRO A 38 -25.69 -2.80 3.36
C PRO A 38 -25.39 -1.57 4.22
N GLY A 39 -24.47 -0.71 3.76
CA GLY A 39 -24.00 0.46 4.49
C GLY A 39 -22.58 0.86 4.10
N GLY A 40 -22.01 1.81 4.84
CA GLY A 40 -20.59 2.19 4.71
C GLY A 40 -19.69 1.36 5.62
N VAL A 41 -18.47 1.08 5.18
CA VAL A 41 -17.44 0.39 5.99
C VAL A 41 -16.32 1.36 6.33
N ALA A 42 -16.03 1.50 7.63
CA ALA A 42 -14.85 2.20 8.12
C ALA A 42 -13.79 1.18 8.56
N PHE A 43 -12.58 1.29 8.03
CA PHE A 43 -11.44 0.48 8.43
C PHE A 43 -10.24 1.39 8.68
N HIS A 44 -9.45 1.08 9.71
CA HIS A 44 -8.33 1.92 10.08
C HIS A 44 -7.21 1.13 10.76
N CYS A 45 -6.06 1.78 10.90
CA CYS A 45 -4.98 1.35 11.79
C CYS A 45 -4.67 2.48 12.77
N VAL A 46 -3.49 2.49 13.38
CA VAL A 46 -3.09 3.55 14.35
C VAL A 46 -2.83 4.89 13.65
N GLY A 47 -2.07 4.85 12.56
CA GLY A 47 -1.68 6.06 11.81
C GLY A 47 -2.54 6.33 10.57
N GLY A 48 -3.39 5.38 10.15
CA GLY A 48 -4.19 5.51 8.94
C GLY A 48 -3.40 5.48 7.62
N ARG A 49 -2.07 5.37 7.64
CA ARG A 49 -1.20 5.39 6.44
C ARG A 49 -0.88 4.00 5.91
N ASP A 50 -0.11 3.19 6.64
CA ASP A 50 0.52 2.00 6.04
C ASP A 50 -0.45 0.82 5.87
N ARG A 51 -1.00 0.27 6.96
CA ARG A 51 -1.93 -0.88 6.91
C ARG A 51 -3.27 -0.51 6.28
N THR A 52 -3.77 0.70 6.56
CA THR A 52 -4.99 1.20 5.94
C THR A 52 -4.76 1.44 4.45
N GLY A 53 -3.68 2.13 4.09
CA GLY A 53 -3.34 2.42 2.70
C GLY A 53 -3.09 1.16 1.88
N GLN A 54 -2.49 0.11 2.46
CA GLN A 54 -2.36 -1.18 1.77
C GLN A 54 -3.73 -1.80 1.44
N ILE A 55 -4.67 -1.79 2.38
CA ILE A 55 -6.03 -2.31 2.12
C ILE A 55 -6.77 -1.43 1.10
N ALA A 56 -6.69 -0.10 1.23
CA ALA A 56 -7.28 0.82 0.26
C ALA A 56 -6.71 0.62 -1.15
N MET A 57 -5.38 0.49 -1.27
CA MET A 57 -4.67 0.19 -2.51
C MET A 57 -5.19 -1.10 -3.17
N LEU A 58 -5.34 -2.19 -2.40
CA LEU A 58 -5.87 -3.45 -2.92
C LEU A 58 -7.33 -3.33 -3.39
N LEU A 59 -8.18 -2.63 -2.64
CA LEU A 59 -9.59 -2.43 -3.00
C LEU A 59 -9.74 -1.58 -4.26
N LEU A 60 -8.98 -0.48 -4.36
CA LEU A 60 -9.00 0.41 -5.52
C LEU A 60 -8.47 -0.30 -6.78
N ALA A 61 -7.40 -1.10 -6.63
CA ALA A 61 -6.89 -1.92 -7.73
C ALA A 61 -7.90 -2.98 -8.19
N LEU A 62 -8.63 -3.61 -7.27
CA LEU A 62 -9.68 -4.59 -7.61
C LEU A 62 -10.82 -4.00 -8.43
N ILE A 63 -11.15 -2.72 -8.24
CA ILE A 63 -12.20 -2.03 -9.00
C ILE A 63 -11.65 -1.29 -10.23
N GLY A 64 -10.36 -1.44 -10.54
CA GLY A 64 -9.75 -0.95 -11.78
C GLY A 64 -9.29 0.52 -11.77
N VAL A 65 -9.03 1.10 -10.60
CA VAL A 65 -8.42 2.45 -10.51
C VAL A 65 -6.96 2.39 -10.98
N ALA A 66 -6.50 3.45 -11.66
CA ALA A 66 -5.13 3.55 -12.16
C ALA A 66 -4.12 3.58 -11.01
N ALA A 67 -2.93 2.99 -11.23
CA ALA A 67 -1.92 2.85 -10.20
C ALA A 67 -1.39 4.22 -9.71
N GLU A 68 -1.33 5.20 -10.62
CA GLU A 68 -0.92 6.57 -10.34
C GLU A 68 -1.92 7.29 -9.44
N ASP A 69 -3.22 7.10 -9.67
CA ASP A 69 -4.28 7.67 -8.83
C ASP A 69 -4.28 7.04 -7.43
N ILE A 70 -4.03 5.72 -7.35
CA ILE A 70 -3.89 5.01 -6.07
C ILE A 70 -2.67 5.51 -5.30
N ALA A 71 -1.54 5.72 -5.98
CA ALA A 71 -0.35 6.29 -5.38
C ALA A 71 -0.61 7.72 -4.87
N ALA A 72 -1.29 8.55 -5.66
CA ALA A 72 -1.66 9.90 -5.25
C ALA A 72 -2.55 9.90 -3.99
N ASP A 73 -3.55 9.02 -3.92
CA ASP A 73 -4.40 8.86 -2.72
C ASP A 73 -3.58 8.45 -1.48
N TYR A 74 -2.65 7.50 -1.65
CA TYR A 74 -1.76 7.09 -0.55
C TYR A 74 -0.91 8.26 -0.04
N MET A 75 -0.39 9.10 -0.94
CA MET A 75 0.47 10.23 -0.58
C MET A 75 -0.27 11.29 0.26
N LEU A 76 -1.58 11.44 0.10
CA LEU A 76 -2.39 12.29 0.98
C LEU A 76 -2.29 11.85 2.45
N SER A 77 -2.07 10.56 2.71
CA SER A 77 -1.94 10.04 4.07
C SER A 77 -0.61 10.43 4.74
N TYR A 78 0.47 10.68 3.98
CA TYR A 78 1.69 11.24 4.54
C TYR A 78 1.45 12.66 5.06
N GLU A 79 0.85 13.52 4.24
CA GLU A 79 0.56 14.90 4.61
C GLU A 79 -0.39 14.99 5.80
N ARG A 80 -1.47 14.20 5.77
CA ARG A 80 -2.47 14.17 6.85
C ARG A 80 -1.88 13.63 8.15
N LEU A 81 -1.06 12.58 8.10
CA LEU A 81 -0.41 12.05 9.31
C LEU A 81 0.58 13.05 9.89
N ARG A 82 1.39 13.74 9.07
CA ARG A 82 2.29 14.81 9.52
C ARG A 82 1.52 15.91 10.25
N ALA A 83 0.45 16.41 9.64
CA ALA A 83 -0.40 17.45 10.22
C ALA A 83 -1.04 16.99 11.53
N ARG A 84 -1.55 15.75 11.59
CA ARG A 84 -2.12 15.16 12.80
C ARG A 84 -1.08 15.05 13.92
N SER A 85 0.10 14.51 13.62
CA SER A 85 1.17 14.36 14.62
C SER A 85 1.60 15.71 15.17
N ALA A 86 1.78 16.73 14.32
CA ALA A 86 2.09 18.08 14.76
C ALA A 86 1.00 18.67 15.69
N ALA A 87 -0.28 18.49 15.35
CA ALA A 87 -1.40 18.95 16.18
C ALA A 87 -1.48 18.24 17.54
N GLN A 88 -0.96 17.02 17.64
CA GLN A 88 -0.98 16.22 18.87
C GLN A 88 0.33 16.28 19.67
N GLY A 89 1.35 17.02 19.19
CA GLY A 89 2.68 17.01 19.79
C GLY A 89 3.38 15.64 19.68
N GLU A 90 2.96 14.80 18.73
CA GLU A 90 3.57 13.51 18.44
C GLU A 90 4.75 13.68 17.48
N GLN A 91 5.71 12.75 17.56
CA GLN A 91 6.79 12.69 16.58
C GLN A 91 6.25 12.34 15.19
N ASP A 92 6.73 13.05 14.18
CA ASP A 92 6.48 12.71 12.78
C ASP A 92 7.05 11.33 12.42
N GLN A 93 6.19 10.48 11.84
CA GLN A 93 6.50 9.13 11.40
C GLN A 93 6.91 9.04 9.91
N GLY A 94 6.94 10.15 9.18
CA GLY A 94 7.34 10.26 7.78
C GLY A 94 8.86 10.19 7.53
N PRO A 95 9.70 10.96 8.25
CA PRO A 95 11.10 11.17 7.86
C PRO A 95 11.95 9.90 7.76
N LEU A 96 11.80 8.96 8.68
CA LEU A 96 12.59 7.72 8.68
C LEU A 96 12.24 6.80 7.50
N PRO A 97 10.95 6.44 7.26
CA PRO A 97 10.57 5.71 6.05
C PRO A 97 10.92 6.43 4.75
N GLU A 98 10.71 7.75 4.66
CA GLU A 98 11.03 8.54 3.46
C GLU A 98 12.53 8.51 3.16
N ALA A 99 13.38 8.73 4.17
CA ALA A 99 14.84 8.65 4.02
C ALA A 99 15.31 7.23 3.66
N PHE A 100 14.67 6.19 4.22
CA PHE A 100 14.96 4.81 3.85
C PHE A 100 14.69 4.54 2.37
N LEU A 101 13.51 4.94 1.87
CA LEU A 101 13.14 4.77 0.46
C LEU A 101 14.06 5.60 -0.45
N ALA A 102 14.33 6.85 -0.10
CA ALA A 102 15.24 7.71 -0.83
C ALA A 102 16.66 7.11 -0.89
N GLY A 103 17.14 6.49 0.20
CA GLY A 103 18.40 5.75 0.24
C GLY A 103 18.43 4.51 -0.66
N GLN A 104 17.28 3.97 -1.04
CA GLN A 104 17.14 2.92 -2.07
C GLN A 104 16.94 3.49 -3.49
N GLY A 105 16.94 4.82 -3.64
CA GLY A 105 16.69 5.50 -4.91
C GLY A 105 15.23 5.38 -5.37
N THR A 106 14.28 5.37 -4.43
CA THR A 106 12.84 5.33 -4.73
C THR A 106 12.02 6.18 -3.76
N SER A 107 10.71 6.23 -3.97
CA SER A 107 9.71 6.95 -3.19
C SER A 107 8.50 6.06 -2.91
N ALA A 108 7.59 6.49 -2.03
CA ALA A 108 6.45 5.67 -1.65
C ALA A 108 5.45 5.49 -2.81
N ASP A 109 5.23 6.52 -3.60
CA ASP A 109 4.41 6.50 -4.81
C ASP A 109 4.99 5.57 -5.88
N GLU A 110 6.29 5.65 -6.16
CA GLU A 110 6.95 4.70 -7.08
C GLU A 110 6.86 3.26 -6.59
N VAL A 111 6.96 3.02 -5.28
CA VAL A 111 6.78 1.67 -4.70
C VAL A 111 5.36 1.16 -4.91
N ILE A 112 4.34 2.02 -4.77
CA ILE A 112 2.94 1.65 -4.99
C ILE A 112 2.70 1.33 -6.46
N VAL A 113 3.12 2.22 -7.36
CA VAL A 113 3.00 2.03 -8.81
C VAL A 113 3.73 0.75 -9.24
N GLY A 114 4.98 0.56 -8.78
CA GLY A 114 5.76 -0.64 -9.07
C GLY A 114 5.09 -1.91 -8.54
N THR A 115 4.56 -1.88 -7.32
CA THR A 115 3.83 -3.02 -6.74
C THR A 115 2.60 -3.36 -7.58
N LEU A 116 1.78 -2.38 -7.95
CA LEU A 116 0.55 -2.59 -8.73
C LEU A 116 0.82 -2.97 -10.19
N THR A 117 1.98 -2.58 -10.74
CA THR A 117 2.41 -2.99 -12.08
C THR A 117 2.87 -4.45 -12.10
N GLU A 118 3.53 -4.90 -11.04
CA GLU A 118 4.12 -6.25 -10.97
C GLU A 118 3.19 -7.30 -10.36
N LEU A 119 2.19 -6.89 -9.56
CA LEU A 119 1.28 -7.78 -8.84
C LEU A 119 -0.10 -7.79 -9.49
N ASP A 120 -0.51 -8.94 -10.02
CA ASP A 120 -1.94 -9.19 -10.28
C ASP A 120 -2.67 -9.37 -8.95
N VAL A 121 -3.25 -8.27 -8.44
CA VAL A 121 -3.98 -8.23 -7.17
C VAL A 121 -5.11 -9.25 -7.14
N GLY A 122 -5.85 -9.40 -8.24
CA GLY A 122 -6.96 -10.33 -8.33
C GLY A 122 -6.49 -11.78 -8.24
N ALA A 123 -5.44 -12.14 -8.99
CA ALA A 123 -4.86 -13.48 -8.94
C ALA A 123 -4.22 -13.76 -7.57
N HIS A 124 -3.53 -12.80 -6.98
CA HIS A 124 -2.93 -12.91 -5.65
C HIS A 124 -3.99 -13.23 -4.59
N LEU A 125 -5.06 -12.44 -4.51
CA LEU A 125 -6.11 -12.67 -3.51
C LEU A 125 -6.87 -13.98 -3.74
N ARG A 126 -7.10 -14.39 -4.99
CA ARG A 126 -7.73 -15.68 -5.31
C ARG A 126 -6.86 -16.88 -4.95
N ALA A 127 -5.56 -16.80 -5.19
CA ALA A 127 -4.63 -17.88 -4.86
C ALA A 127 -4.61 -18.15 -3.35
N VAL A 128 -4.59 -17.07 -2.57
CA VAL A 128 -4.55 -17.14 -1.11
C VAL A 128 -5.90 -17.59 -0.55
N GLY A 129 -7.00 -16.96 -0.99
CA GLY A 129 -8.35 -17.24 -0.47
C GLY A 129 -8.96 -18.59 -0.85
N ARG A 130 -8.26 -19.41 -1.67
CA ARG A 130 -8.58 -20.82 -1.97
C ARG A 130 -8.01 -21.80 -0.95
N SER A 131 -7.12 -21.35 -0.07
CA SER A 131 -6.47 -22.17 0.94
C SER A 131 -7.28 -22.26 2.25
N ASP A 132 -8.47 -21.65 2.28
CA ASP A 132 -9.44 -21.63 3.39
C ASP A 132 -10.64 -22.56 3.12
#